data_AF-A0A661HTE5-F1
#
_entry.id   AF-A0A661HTE5-F1
#
_cell.length_a   1.000
_cell.length_b   1.000
_cell.length_c   1.000
_cell.angle_alpha   90.00
_cell.angle_beta   90.00
_cell.angle_gamma   90.00
#
_symmetry.space_group_name_H-M   'P 1'
#
loop_
_entity.id
_entity.type
_entity.pdbx_description
1 polymer ?
#
loop_
_entity_poly.entity_id
_entity_poly.type
_entity_poly.pdbx_seq_one_letter_code
_entity_poly.pdbx_strand_id
1 'polypeptide(L)'
;MRLQNGPLSFVVNFLLGVAWAAVLLGAITSFLAFYQDSFFLAVIFAFMGALPGMVSVLLLEHIITGKEKHLELKKQTALLEKLLTKKEKIEKENNDLK
;
A
#
# COMPACT_ATOMS: atom_id res chain seq x y z
N MET A 1 -1.43 -6.56 6.15
CA MET A 1 -2.64 -7.38 5.90
C MET A 1 -3.71 -6.54 5.20
N ARG A 2 -3.39 -5.91 4.04
CA ARG A 2 -4.30 -4.95 3.37
C ARG A 2 -4.75 -5.40 1.98
N LEU A 3 -3.88 -6.09 1.25
CA LEU A 3 -4.20 -6.67 -0.06
C LEU A 3 -4.90 -8.03 0.09
N GLN A 4 -6.10 -8.19 -0.48
CA GLN A 4 -6.81 -9.48 -0.51
C GLN A 4 -6.56 -10.21 -1.83
N ASN A 5 -6.16 -11.49 -1.70
CA ASN A 5 -6.09 -12.54 -2.72
C ASN A 5 -4.82 -12.53 -3.63
N GLY A 6 -4.00 -13.59 -3.46
CA GLY A 6 -2.88 -13.96 -4.34
C GLY A 6 -1.52 -14.04 -3.62
N PRO A 7 -0.59 -14.90 -4.07
CA PRO A 7 0.75 -15.05 -3.46
C PRO A 7 1.54 -13.73 -3.49
N LEU A 8 1.32 -12.89 -4.51
CA LEU A 8 1.97 -11.58 -4.62
C LEU A 8 1.51 -10.60 -3.51
N SER A 9 0.26 -10.69 -3.06
CA SER A 9 -0.22 -9.89 -1.92
C SER A 9 0.54 -10.25 -0.65
N PHE A 10 0.72 -11.55 -0.40
CA PHE A 10 1.46 -12.03 0.76
C PHE A 10 2.90 -11.50 0.74
N VAL A 11 3.60 -11.64 -0.38
CA VAL A 11 4.99 -11.17 -0.55
C VAL A 11 5.09 -9.67 -0.29
N VAL A 12 4.23 -8.84 -0.89
CA VAL A 12 4.28 -7.39 -0.72
C VAL A 12 3.96 -6.97 0.72
N ASN A 13 2.98 -7.61 1.38
CA ASN A 13 2.69 -7.36 2.79
C ASN A 13 3.85 -7.78 3.71
N PHE A 14 4.51 -8.90 3.42
CA PHE A 14 5.68 -9.36 4.17
C PHE A 14 6.85 -8.40 4.01
N LEU A 15 7.17 -7.98 2.78
CA LEU A 15 8.21 -6.99 2.50
C LEU A 15 7.94 -5.67 3.20
N LEU A 16 6.68 -5.23 3.31
CA LEU A 16 6.33 -4.02 4.05
C LEU A 16 6.67 -4.16 5.55
N GLY A 17 6.40 -5.32 6.14
CA GLY A 17 6.81 -5.64 7.50
C GLY A 17 8.33 -5.64 7.68
N VAL A 18 9.05 -6.24 6.73
CA VAL A 18 10.54 -6.24 6.71
C VAL A 18 11.07 -4.81 6.58
N ALA A 19 10.47 -3.95 5.76
CA ALA A 19 10.88 -2.56 5.60
C ALA A 19 10.70 -1.78 6.91
N TRP A 20 9.59 -1.98 7.63
CA TRP A 20 9.40 -1.39 8.97
C TRP A 20 10.40 -1.91 10.00
N ALA A 21 10.71 -3.21 9.97
CA ALA A 21 11.76 -3.77 10.83
C ALA A 21 13.13 -3.14 10.51
N ALA A 22 13.45 -2.94 9.23
CA ALA A 22 14.68 -2.28 8.81
C ALA A 22 14.75 -0.82 9.27
N VAL A 23 13.63 -0.08 9.27
CA VAL A 23 13.56 1.29 9.85
C VAL A 23 13.95 1.25 11.33
N LEU A 24 13.30 0.38 12.11
CA LEU A 24 13.54 0.29 13.56
C LEU A 24 14.96 -0.18 13.87
N LEU A 25 15.42 -1.23 13.19
CA LEU A 25 16.78 -1.75 13.37
C LEU A 25 17.81 -0.71 12.96
N GLY A 26 17.65 -0.03 11.83
CA GLY A 26 18.56 1.03 11.39
C GLY A 26 18.62 2.19 12.38
N ALA A 27 17.47 2.61 12.91
CA ALA A 27 17.41 3.68 13.91
C ALA A 27 18.07 3.28 15.23
N ILE A 28 17.71 2.12 15.78
CA ILE A 28 18.20 1.64 17.07
C ILE A 28 19.70 1.35 17.00
N THR A 29 20.18 0.67 15.96
CA THR A 29 21.60 0.35 15.82
C THR A 29 22.43 1.61 15.67
N SER A 30 21.97 2.59 14.87
CA SER A 30 22.66 3.87 14.71
C SER A 30 22.63 4.69 16.01
N PHE A 31 21.51 4.70 16.73
CA PHE A 31 21.43 5.36 18.03
C PHE A 31 22.44 4.77 19.02
N LEU A 32 22.44 3.45 19.19
CA LEU A 32 23.33 2.76 20.13
C LEU A 32 24.81 2.92 19.78
N ALA A 33 25.15 3.01 18.49
CA ALA A 33 26.51 3.23 18.04
C ALA A 33 27.07 4.60 18.44
N PHE A 34 26.26 5.66 18.38
CA PHE A 34 26.69 7.04 18.65
C PHE A 34 26.25 7.59 20.00
N TYR A 35 25.47 6.81 20.77
CA TYR A 35 24.99 7.22 22.10
C TYR A 35 26.12 7.51 23.09
N GLN A 36 27.23 6.79 22.96
CA GLN A 36 28.40 6.98 23.83
C GLN A 36 29.12 8.31 23.56
N ASP A 37 29.08 8.82 22.33
CA ASP A 37 29.75 10.06 21.95
C ASP A 37 28.93 11.29 22.37
N SER A 38 27.65 11.32 22.00
CA SER A 38 26.75 12.42 22.33
C SER A 38 25.31 12.04 22.05
N PHE A 39 24.43 12.30 23.02
CA PHE A 39 23.00 12.07 22.87
C PHE A 39 22.40 12.78 21.65
N PHE A 40 22.77 14.04 21.41
CA PHE A 40 22.23 14.81 20.29
C PHE A 40 22.67 14.23 18.94
N LEU A 41 23.93 13.83 18.86
CA LEU A 41 24.55 13.23 17.68
C LEU A 41 23.90 11.85 17.38
N ALA A 42 23.65 11.07 18.42
CA ALA A 42 22.95 9.78 18.33
C ALA A 42 21.54 9.89 17.76
N VAL A 43 20.78 10.92 18.15
CA VAL A 43 19.44 11.16 17.60
C VAL A 43 19.52 11.45 16.10
N ILE A 44 20.45 12.29 15.65
CA ILE A 44 20.63 12.60 14.22
C ILE A 44 20.96 11.33 13.44
N PHE A 45 21.91 10.52 13.93
CA PHE A 45 22.27 9.27 13.26
C PHE A 45 21.16 8.22 13.31
N ALA A 46 20.34 8.18 14.36
CA ALA A 46 19.15 7.33 14.38
C ALA A 46 18.19 7.68 13.24
N PHE A 47 17.95 8.96 12.98
CA PHE A 47 17.15 9.40 11.83
C PHE A 47 17.81 8.99 10.51
N MET A 48 19.13 9.20 10.37
CA MET A 48 19.87 8.81 9.16
C MET A 48 19.83 7.29 8.92
N GLY A 49 19.99 6.49 9.98
CA GLY A 49 19.93 5.03 9.94
C GLY A 49 18.55 4.49 9.58
N ALA A 50 17.48 5.23 9.90
CA ALA A 50 16.11 4.89 9.52
C ALA A 50 15.82 5.14 8.03
N LEU A 51 16.55 6.05 7.37
CA LEU A 51 16.24 6.51 6.00
C LEU A 51 16.15 5.38 4.96
N PRO A 52 17.09 4.41 4.87
CA PRO A 52 17.01 3.35 3.87
C PRO A 52 15.74 2.48 4.03
N GLY A 53 15.36 2.20 5.27
CA GLY A 53 14.11 1.52 5.58
C GLY A 53 12.89 2.35 5.18
N MET A 54 12.89 3.65 5.48
CA MET A 54 11.77 4.54 5.17
C MET A 54 11.56 4.71 3.66
N VAL A 55 12.64 4.81 2.88
CA VAL A 55 12.56 4.81 1.41
C VAL A 55 11.91 3.52 0.90
N SER A 56 12.29 2.37 1.48
CA SER A 56 11.71 1.08 1.14
C SER A 56 10.21 1.00 1.48
N VAL A 57 9.80 1.54 2.63
CA VAL A 57 8.38 1.65 3.03
C VAL A 57 7.60 2.47 2.00
N LEU A 58 8.11 3.65 1.60
CA LEU A 58 7.45 4.52 0.63
C LEU A 58 7.26 3.84 -0.73
N LEU A 59 8.30 3.16 -1.23
CA LEU A 59 8.23 2.43 -2.50
C LEU A 59 7.19 1.31 -2.45
N LEU A 60 7.19 0.51 -1.37
CA LEU A 60 6.23 -0.57 -1.19
C LEU A 60 4.80 -0.05 -1.04
N GLU A 61 4.61 1.03 -0.29
CA GLU A 61 3.31 1.66 -0.11
C GLU A 61 2.77 2.15 -1.46
N HIS A 62 3.61 2.78 -2.29
CA HIS A 62 3.22 3.20 -3.64
C HIS A 62 2.74 2.02 -4.51
N ILE A 63 3.45 0.89 -4.46
CA ILE A 63 3.08 -0.33 -5.19
C ILE A 63 1.73 -0.88 -4.68
N ILE A 64 1.53 -0.91 -3.36
CA ILE A 64 0.28 -1.39 -2.74
C ILE A 64 -0.90 -0.52 -3.17
N THR A 65 -0.76 0.80 -3.03
CA THR A 65 -1.80 1.76 -3.42
C THR A 65 -2.13 1.66 -4.91
N GLY A 66 -1.12 1.50 -5.77
CA GLY A 66 -1.33 1.28 -7.20
C GLY A 66 -2.19 0.04 -7.47
N LYS A 67 -1.89 -1.08 -6.81
CA LYS A 67 -2.70 -2.31 -6.92
C LYS A 67 -4.13 -2.13 -6.42
N GLU A 68 -4.31 -1.47 -5.28
CA GLU A 68 -5.64 -1.20 -4.70
C GLU A 68 -6.50 -0.37 -5.68
N LYS A 69 -5.91 0.68 -6.26
CA LYS A 69 -6.58 1.51 -7.27
C LYS A 69 -7.01 0.72 -8.50
N HIS A 70 -6.16 -0.17 -9.02
CA HIS A 70 -6.52 -1.02 -10.16
C HIS A 70 -7.68 -1.98 -9.83
N LEU A 71 -7.68 -2.57 -8.63
CA LEU A 71 -8.77 -3.44 -8.19
C LEU A 71 -10.08 -2.67 -8.02
N GLU A 72 -10.01 -1.46 -7.49
CA GLU A 72 -11.18 -0.60 -7.33
C GLU A 72 -11.76 -0.19 -8.68
N LEU A 73 -10.93 0.22 -9.63
CA LEU A 73 -11.36 0.54 -11.00
C LEU A 73 -12.08 -0.65 -11.64
N LYS A 74 -11.53 -1.88 -11.51
CA LYS A 74 -12.19 -3.08 -12.04
C LYS A 74 -13.57 -3.33 -11.42
N LYS A 75 -13.71 -3.09 -10.12
CA LYS A 75 -15.02 -3.21 -9.43
C LYS A 75 -16.00 -2.16 -9.93
N GLN A 76 -15.54 -0.92 -10.14
CA GLN A 76 -16.36 0.17 -10.67
C GLN A 76 -16.82 -0.11 -12.10
N THR A 77 -15.95 -0.59 -12.99
CA THR A 77 -16.32 -0.97 -14.36
C THR A 77 -17.37 -2.08 -14.37
N ALA A 78 -17.19 -3.13 -13.57
CA ALA A 78 -18.16 -4.21 -13.47
C ALA A 78 -19.52 -3.76 -12.92
N LEU A 79 -19.53 -2.76 -12.02
CA LEU A 79 -20.77 -2.15 -11.53
C LEU A 79 -21.45 -1.33 -12.63
N LEU A 80 -20.69 -0.56 -13.40
CA LEU A 80 -21.20 0.26 -14.50
C LEU A 80 -21.83 -0.60 -15.60
N GLU A 81 -21.19 -1.70 -15.98
CA GLU A 81 -21.75 -2.68 -16.93
C GLU A 81 -23.09 -3.22 -16.46
N LYS A 82 -23.21 -3.62 -15.19
CA LYS A 82 -24.48 -4.10 -14.61
C LYS A 82 -25.58 -3.04 -14.65
N LEU A 83 -25.24 -1.77 -14.40
CA LEU A 83 -26.19 -0.65 -14.46
C LEU A 83 -26.66 -0.39 -15.90
N LEU A 84 -25.74 -0.45 -16.87
CA LEU A 84 -26.05 -0.32 -18.30
C LEU A 84 -27.02 -1.42 -18.75
N THR A 85 -26.72 -2.69 -18.48
CA THR A 85 -27.60 -3.81 -18.85
C THR A 85 -28.98 -3.69 -18.19
N LYS A 86 -29.04 -3.24 -16.93
CA LYS A 86 -30.31 -3.02 -16.24
C LYS A 86 -31.11 -1.89 -16.90
N LYS A 87 -30.46 -0.80 -17.28
CA LYS A 87 -31.10 0.33 -17.98
C LYS A 87 -31.66 -0.10 -19.33
N GLU A 88 -30.88 -0.82 -20.13
CA GLU A 88 -31.32 -1.34 -21.44
C GLU A 88 -32.52 -2.27 -21.33
N LYS A 89 -32.54 -3.12 -20.29
CA LYS A 89 -33.69 -3.99 -20.03
C LYS A 89 -34.96 -3.20 -19.71
N ILE A 90 -34.86 -2.20 -18.85
CA ILE A 90 -35.99 -1.32 -18.48
C ILE A 90 -36.49 -0.55 -19.71
N GLU A 91 -35.58 -0.09 -20.58
CA GLU A 91 -35.93 0.67 -21.78
C GLU A 91 -36.67 -0.20 -22.82
N LYS A 92 -36.28 -1.48 -22.98
CA LYS A 92 -37.01 -2.44 -23.80
C LYS A 92 -38.41 -2.72 -23.24
N GLU A 93 -38.53 -3.03 -21.95
CA GLU A 93 -39.83 -3.25 -21.31
C GLU A 93 -40.78 -2.05 -21.46
N ASN A 94 -40.27 -0.81 -21.35
CA ASN A 94 -41.07 0.40 -21.54
C ASN A 94 -41.48 0.66 -22.99
N ASN A 95 -40.71 0.19 -23.98
CA ASN A 95 -41.07 0.31 -25.40
C ASN A 95 -42.03 -0.79 -25.86
N ASP A 96 -41.97 -1.99 -25.27
CA ASP A 96 -42.92 -3.09 -25.55
C ASP A 96 -44.33 -2.83 -24.95
N LEU A 97 -44.44 -1.88 -24.01
CA LEU A 97 -45.70 -1.44 -23.38
C LEU A 97 -46.40 -0.28 -24.11
N LYS A 98 -45.82 0.25 -25.20
CA LYS A 98 -46.39 1.31 -26.05
C LYS A 98 -46.89 0.76 -27.37
#